data_AF-A0A9K3JPJ6-F1
#
_entry.id   AF-A0A9K3JPJ6-F1
#
_cell.length_a   1.000
_cell.length_b   1.000
_cell.length_c   1.000
_cell.angle_alpha   90.00
_cell.angle_beta   90.00
_cell.angle_gamma   90.00
#
_symmetry.space_group_name_H-M   'P 1'
#
loop_
_entity.id
_entity.type
_entity.pdbx_description
1 polymer ?
#
loop_
_entity_poly.entity_id
_entity_poly.type
_entity_poly.pdbx_seq_one_letter_code
_entity_poly.pdbx_strand_id
1 'polypeptide(L)' 'MADTLSAELLEFPKKDNRRFLHAVYRVETFGMKLVRKRDVPEEKYSNAFLGFGSEESNFAVELTYSLFLNI' A
#
# COMPACT_ATOMS: atom_id res chain seq x y z
N MET A 1 27.25 15.39 34.98
CA MET A 1 26.64 14.05 35.04
C MET A 1 25.39 13.92 34.18
N ALA A 2 24.53 14.95 34.08
CA ALA A 2 23.39 14.95 33.15
C ALA A 2 23.80 15.02 31.67
N ASP A 3 24.82 15.82 31.34
CA ASP A 3 25.26 16.03 29.94
C ASP A 3 26.01 14.83 29.32
N THR A 4 26.58 13.97 30.16
CA THR A 4 27.22 12.72 29.73
C THR A 4 26.19 11.65 29.39
N LEU A 5 25.08 11.59 30.15
CA LEU A 5 24.00 10.63 29.93
C LEU A 5 23.25 10.92 28.61
N SER A 6 23.07 12.20 28.28
CA SER A 6 22.44 12.62 27.02
C SER A 6 23.30 12.28 25.79
N ALA A 7 24.63 12.39 25.90
CA ALA A 7 25.55 12.03 24.83
C ALA A 7 25.55 10.53 24.52
N GLU A 8 25.51 9.67 25.54
CA GLU A 8 25.49 8.22 25.37
C GLU A 8 24.20 7.71 24.69
N LEU A 9 23.05 8.31 25.02
CA LEU A 9 21.76 7.96 24.40
C LEU A 9 21.70 8.32 22.91
N LEU A 10 22.45 9.33 22.47
CA LEU A 10 22.50 9.76 21.07
C LEU A 10 23.45 8.91 20.21
N GLU A 11 24.36 8.16 20.83
CA GLU A 11 25.29 7.28 20.11
C GLU A 11 24.65 5.96 19.68
N PHE A 12 23.65 5.50 20.42
CA PHE A 12 22.95 4.25 20.13
C PHE A 12 22.23 4.26 18.77
N PRO A 13 21.39 5.26 18.42
CA PRO A 13 20.73 5.31 17.10
C PRO A 13 21.70 5.40 15.91
N LYS A 14 22.91 5.95 16.12
CA LYS A 14 23.93 6.10 15.06
C LYS A 14 24.64 4.79 14.72
N LYS A 15 24.69 3.85 15.67
CA LYS A 15 25.31 2.52 15.52
C LYS A 15 24.29 1.41 15.26
N ASP A 16 23.01 1.75 15.33
CA ASP A 16 21.92 0.82 15.13
C ASP A 16 21.71 0.54 13.63
N ASN A 17 21.35 -0.70 13.29
CA ASN A 17 21.08 -1.14 11.93
C ASN A 17 19.63 -1.63 11.79
N ARG A 18 18.68 -0.80 12.26
CA ARG A 18 17.26 -1.13 12.11
C ARG A 18 16.85 -1.00 10.66
N ARG A 19 16.05 -1.95 10.21
CA ARG A 19 15.44 -1.96 8.89
C ARG A 19 13.93 -1.95 9.04
N PHE A 20 13.24 -1.20 8.19
CA PHE A 20 11.79 -1.31 8.06
C PHE A 20 11.42 -2.76 7.70
N LEU A 21 10.54 -3.37 8.49
CA LEU A 21 10.16 -4.78 8.30
C LEU A 21 8.92 -4.88 7.43
N HIS A 22 7.76 -4.50 7.96
CA HIS A 22 6.51 -4.42 7.22
C HIS A 22 5.50 -3.58 7.99
N ALA A 23 4.57 -2.98 7.25
CA ALA A 23 3.41 -2.32 7.83
C ALA A 23 2.27 -3.35 7.94
N VAL A 24 1.67 -3.47 9.13
CA VAL A 24 0.47 -4.28 9.34
C VAL A 24 -0.73 -3.34 9.41
N TYR A 25 -1.73 -3.56 8.56
CA TYR A 25 -2.98 -2.80 8.60
C TYR A 25 -4.16 -3.71 8.23
N ARG A 26 -5.32 -3.41 8.82
CA ARG A 26 -6.61 -4.06 8.54
C ARG A 26 -7.58 -2.97 8.14
N VAL A 27 -8.31 -3.18 7.06
CA VAL A 27 -9.30 -2.21 6.55
C VAL A 27 -10.62 -2.94 6.40
N GLU A 28 -11.72 -2.34 6.87
CA GLU A 28 -13.06 -2.90 6.68
C GLU A 28 -13.63 -2.53 5.32
N THR A 29 -13.54 -1.26 4.92
CA THR A 29 -13.66 -0.78 3.52
C THR A 29 -12.94 0.57 3.41
N PHE A 30 -12.29 0.87 2.28
CA PHE A 30 -11.59 2.16 2.09
C PHE A 30 -12.52 3.34 1.78
N GLY A 31 -13.85 3.13 1.76
CA GLY A 31 -14.81 4.12 1.25
C GLY A 31 -14.67 4.42 -0.26
N MET A 32 -13.84 3.65 -0.97
CA MET A 32 -13.68 3.75 -2.42
C MET A 32 -14.89 3.17 -3.14
N LYS A 33 -15.24 3.77 -4.28
CA LYS A 33 -16.28 3.30 -5.18
C LYS A 33 -15.64 2.61 -6.38
N LEU A 34 -16.31 1.60 -6.91
CA LEU A 34 -15.98 1.05 -8.22
C LEU A 34 -16.31 2.11 -9.28
N VAL A 35 -15.28 2.63 -9.93
CA VAL A 35 -15.41 3.68 -10.96
C VAL A 35 -15.62 3.05 -12.33
N ARG A 36 -14.89 1.96 -12.62
CA ARG A 36 -14.98 1.24 -13.88
C ARG A 36 -14.59 -0.22 -13.70
N LYS A 37 -15.24 -1.11 -14.43
CA LYS A 37 -14.86 -2.53 -14.54
C LYS A 37 -14.71 -2.89 -16.01
N ARG A 38 -13.68 -3.67 -16.33
CA ARG A 38 -13.47 -4.25 -17.66
C ARG A 38 -13.13 -5.72 -17.50
N ASP A 39 -13.90 -6.57 -18.17
CA ASP A 39 -13.59 -7.98 -18.30
C ASP A 39 -13.00 -8.20 -19.70
N VAL A 40 -11.86 -8.91 -19.78
CA VAL A 40 -11.18 -9.27 -21.04
C VAL A 40 -11.05 -10.80 -21.09
N PRO A 41 -12.12 -11.51 -21.49
CA PRO A 41 -12.16 -12.96 -21.45
C PRO A 41 -11.09 -13.62 -22.34
N GLU A 42 -10.78 -13.01 -23.48
CA GLU A 42 -9.80 -13.52 -24.45
C GLU A 42 -8.39 -13.57 -23.85
N GLU A 43 -8.04 -12.55 -23.08
CA GLU A 43 -6.75 -12.43 -22.40
C GLU A 43 -6.79 -12.95 -20.96
N LYS A 44 -7.94 -13.48 -20.53
CA LYS A 44 -8.15 -14.12 -19.22
C LYS A 44 -7.76 -13.22 -18.04
N TYR A 45 -8.19 -11.96 -18.06
CA TYR A 45 -8.16 -11.12 -16.87
C TYR A 45 -9.37 -10.20 -16.77
N SER A 46 -9.53 -9.65 -15.57
CA SER A 46 -10.49 -8.59 -15.28
C SER A 46 -9.77 -7.44 -14.58
N ASN A 47 -10.10 -6.20 -14.96
CA ASN A 47 -9.68 -5.00 -14.23
C ASN A 47 -10.84 -4.38 -13.46
N ALA A 48 -10.55 -3.91 -12.26
CA ALA A 48 -11.44 -3.06 -11.47
C ALA A 48 -10.71 -1.77 -11.07
N PHE A 49 -11.31 -0.63 -11.37
CA PHE A 49 -10.78 0.69 -11.03
C PHE A 49 -11.56 1.23 -9.83
N LEU A 50 -10.87 1.50 -8.72
CA LEU A 50 -11.45 1.96 -7.47
C LEU A 50 -10.92 3.35 -7.11
N GLY A 51 -11.80 4.25 -6.66
CA GLY A 51 -11.40 5.60 -6.28
C GLY A 51 -12.50 6.35 -5.54
N PHE A 52 -12.23 7.62 -5.24
CA PHE A 52 -13.19 8.50 -4.53
C PHE A 52 -13.97 9.43 -5.46
N GLY A 53 -13.70 9.39 -6.78
CA GLY A 53 -14.30 10.24 -7.80
C GLY A 53 -14.00 9.73 -9.22
N SER A 54 -14.28 10.54 -10.24
CA SER A 54 -14.04 10.16 -11.65
C SER A 54 -12.54 10.07 -11.97
N GLU A 55 -12.16 9.16 -12.86
CA GLU A 55 -10.76 8.97 -13.30
C GLU A 55 -10.17 10.22 -14.00
N GLU A 56 -10.99 11.11 -14.52
CA GLU A 56 -10.53 12.37 -15.17
C GLU A 56 -9.94 13.38 -14.17
N SER A 57 -10.35 13.31 -12.90
CA SER A 57 -10.04 14.34 -11.90
C SER A 57 -9.48 13.78 -10.60
N ASN A 58 -9.52 12.46 -10.39
CA ASN A 58 -9.11 11.79 -9.17
C ASN A 58 -8.17 10.62 -9.48
N PHE A 59 -7.23 10.36 -8.57
CA PHE A 59 -6.42 9.16 -8.60
C PHE A 59 -7.28 7.91 -8.35
N ALA A 60 -7.05 6.86 -9.12
CA ALA A 60 -7.73 5.57 -9.00
C ALA A 60 -6.70 4.43 -8.88
N VAL A 61 -7.08 3.39 -8.14
CA VAL A 61 -6.33 2.14 -8.03
C VAL A 61 -6.88 1.16 -9.06
N GLU A 62 -6.03 0.66 -9.94
CA GLU A 62 -6.34 -0.44 -10.85
C GLU A 62 -5.97 -1.77 -10.20
N LEU A 63 -6.98 -2.63 -10.04
CA LEU A 63 -6.80 -4.02 -9.63
C LEU A 63 -6.90 -4.92 -10.86
N THR A 64 -5.87 -5.72 -11.12
CA THR A 64 -5.85 -6.69 -12.21
C THR A 64 -5.95 -8.10 -11.63
N TYR A 65 -7.07 -8.76 -11.90
CA TYR A 65 -7.29 -10.16 -11.54
C TYR A 65 -6.96 -11.06 -12.73
N SER A 66 -5.88 -11.82 -12.64
CA SER A 66 -5.51 -12.83 -13.63
C SER A 66 -6.28 -14.12 -13.38
N LEU A 67 -7.03 -14.58 -14.38
CA LEU A 67 -7.80 -15.82 -14.32
C LEU A 67 -6.91 -17.07 -14.49
N PHE A 68 -5.60 -16.91 -14.66
CA PHE A 68 -4.64 -18.02 -14.77
C PHE A 68 -4.06 -18.49 -13.43
N LEU A 69 -4.14 -17.68 -12.36
CA LEU A 69 -3.56 -18.01 -11.07
C LEU A 69 -4.61 -18.62 -10.13
N ASN A 70 -4.75 -19.95 -10.19
CA ASN A 70 -5.27 -20.72 -9.06
C ASN A 70 -4.13 -20.95 -8.09
N ILE A 71 -4.12 -20.17 -7.00
CA ILE A 71 -3.26 -20.40 -5.83
C ILE A 71 -3.97 -21.39 -4.89
#